data_AF-A0A966P887-F1
#
_entry.id   AF-A0A966P887-F1
#
_cell.length_a   1.000
_cell.length_b   1.000
_cell.length_c   1.000
_cell.angle_alpha   90.00
_cell.angle_beta   90.00
_cell.angle_gamma   90.00
#
_symmetry.space_group_name_H-M   'P 1'
#
loop_
_entity.id
_entity.type
_entity.pdbx_description
1 polymer ?
#
loop_
_entity_poly.entity_id
_entity_poly.type
_entity_poly.pdbx_seq_one_letter_code
_entity_poly.pdbx_strand_id
1 'polypeptide(L)' 'MSVYPDIALIGVAKGGTTALATWFESHPEVAVSRIKEPNFFSTDIRPETFSRAYLRMSPPLSDSYW' A
#
# COMPACT_ATOMS: atom_id res chain seq x y z
N MET A 1 -16.16 -16.48 -4.95
CA MET A 1 -15.62 -15.93 -6.21
C MET A 1 -14.34 -15.19 -5.86
N SER A 2 -13.22 -15.53 -6.48
CA SER A 2 -11.95 -14.81 -6.25
C SER A 2 -11.87 -13.62 -7.19
N VAL A 3 -11.43 -12.47 -6.68
CA VAL A 3 -11.20 -11.24 -7.46
C VAL A 3 -9.70 -10.99 -7.49
N TYR A 4 -9.16 -10.74 -8.69
CA TYR A 4 -7.74 -10.43 -8.89
C TYR A 4 -7.60 -9.00 -9.41
N PRO A 5 -6.52 -8.29 -9.06
CA PRO A 5 -6.28 -6.94 -9.56
C PRO A 5 -5.86 -6.98 -11.04
N ASP A 6 -6.49 -6.15 -11.86
CA ASP A 6 -6.08 -5.91 -13.26
C ASP A 6 -4.88 -4.95 -13.36
N ILE A 7 -4.73 -4.06 -12.36
CA ILE A 7 -3.73 -2.99 -12.32
C ILE A 7 -3.09 -2.93 -10.93
N ALA A 8 -1.79 -2.67 -10.86
CA ALA A 8 -1.06 -2.41 -9.61
C ALA A 8 -0.51 -0.98 -9.57
N LEU A 9 -0.85 -0.24 -8.50
CA LEU A 9 -0.25 1.06 -8.21
C LEU A 9 1.06 0.85 -7.42
N ILE A 10 2.18 0.78 -8.13
CA ILE A 10 3.46 0.32 -7.57
C ILE A 10 4.29 1.38 -6.83
N GLY A 11 3.92 2.67 -6.88
CA GLY A 11 4.72 3.70 -6.22
C GLY A 11 4.70 5.08 -6.89
N VAL A 12 5.62 5.97 -6.52
CA VAL A 12 6.68 5.79 -5.49
C VAL A 12 6.22 6.26 -4.11
N ALA A 13 6.85 5.75 -3.05
CA ALA A 13 6.66 6.23 -1.68
C ALA A 13 6.78 7.76 -1.64
N LYS A 14 5.80 8.41 -0.97
CA LYS A 14 5.66 9.88 -0.88
C LYS A 14 5.44 10.60 -2.23
N GLY A 15 5.21 9.87 -3.32
CA GLY A 15 4.85 10.42 -4.64
C GLY A 15 3.34 10.68 -4.84
N GLY A 16 2.52 10.57 -3.79
CA GLY A 16 1.08 10.85 -3.87
C GLY A 16 0.19 9.66 -4.21
N THR A 17 0.69 8.42 -4.09
CA THR A 17 -0.09 7.19 -4.35
C THR A 17 -1.36 7.07 -3.50
N THR A 18 -1.36 7.64 -2.28
CA THR A 18 -2.57 7.72 -1.45
C THR A 18 -3.66 8.59 -2.06
N ALA A 19 -3.32 9.80 -2.52
CA ALA A 19 -4.29 10.68 -3.14
C ALA A 19 -4.84 10.05 -4.43
N LEU A 20 -3.96 9.45 -5.24
CA LEU A 20 -4.37 8.77 -6.47
C LEU A 20 -5.31 7.58 -6.20
N ALA A 21 -5.02 6.74 -5.20
CA ALA A 21 -5.91 5.65 -4.81
C ALA A 21 -7.28 6.15 -4.35
N THR A 22 -7.33 7.22 -3.55
CA THR A 22 -8.59 7.86 -3.13
C THR A 22 -9.37 8.45 -4.32
N TRP A 23 -8.69 9.01 -5.31
CA TRP A 23 -9.35 9.48 -6.53
C TRP A 23 -9.93 8.32 -7.34
N PHE A 24 -9.21 7.20 -7.47
CA PHE A 24 -9.75 6.01 -8.15
C PHE A 24 -10.95 5.40 -7.43
N GLU A 25 -10.95 5.41 -6.10
CA GLU A 25 -12.07 4.92 -5.29
C GLU A 25 -13.37 5.70 -5.54
N SER A 26 -13.29 6.95 -6.02
CA SER A 26 -14.47 7.73 -6.40
C SER A 26 -15.11 7.30 -7.73
N HIS A 27 -14.42 6.50 -8.55
CA HIS A 27 -14.93 6.07 -9.85
C HIS A 27 -15.80 4.81 -9.71
N PRO A 28 -17.06 4.80 -10.22
CA PRO A 28 -18.01 3.72 -9.97
C PRO A 28 -17.60 2.36 -10.56
N GLU A 29 -16.73 2.36 -11.57
CA GLU A 29 -16.26 1.15 -12.25
C GLU A 29 -14.87 0.67 -11.79
N VAL A 30 -14.28 1.33 -10.78
CA VAL A 30 -12.95 0.96 -10.26
C VAL A 30 -13.06 0.50 -8.83
N ALA A 31 -12.65 -0.73 -8.57
CA ALA A 31 -12.45 -1.22 -7.22
C ALA A 31 -10.99 -1.01 -6.80
N VAL A 32 -10.78 -0.43 -5.62
CA VAL A 32 -9.46 -0.27 -5.00
C VAL A 32 -9.29 -1.35 -3.93
N SER A 33 -8.06 -1.87 -3.79
CA SER A 33 -7.74 -2.83 -2.73
C SER A 33 -8.10 -2.26 -1.37
N ARG A 34 -8.85 -3.02 -0.56
CA ARG A 34 -9.17 -2.67 0.83
C ARG A 34 -7.91 -2.46 1.66
N ILE A 35 -6.92 -3.32 1.47
CA ILE A 35 -5.61 -3.20 2.12
C ILE A 35 -4.73 -2.32 1.23
N LYS A 36 -4.35 -1.15 1.75
CA LYS A 36 -3.35 -0.29 1.12
C LYS A 36 -1.96 -0.89 1.31
N GLU A 37 -1.14 -0.84 0.26
CA GLU A 37 0.24 -1.37 0.28
C GLU A 37 0.31 -2.86 0.73
N PRO A 38 -0.38 -3.79 0.04
CA PRO A 38 -0.42 -5.19 0.45
C PRO A 38 0.92 -5.91 0.35
N ASN A 39 1.90 -5.33 -0.36
CA ASN A 39 3.28 -5.84 -0.49
C ASN A 39 3.38 -7.31 -0.95
N PHE A 40 2.34 -7.85 -1.59
CA PHE A 40 2.26 -9.27 -1.98
C PHE A 40 3.45 -9.71 -2.88
N PHE A 41 3.91 -8.83 -3.77
CA PHE A 41 5.04 -9.11 -4.65
C PHE A 41 6.41 -8.69 -4.07
N SER A 42 6.44 -7.95 -2.97
CA SER A 42 7.65 -7.35 -2.38
C SER A 42 8.42 -8.35 -1.50
N THR A 43 8.80 -9.48 -2.09
CA THR A 43 9.44 -10.63 -1.40
C THR A 43 10.91 -10.41 -1.06
N ASP A 44 11.51 -9.35 -1.60
CA ASP A 44 12.92 -8.95 -1.44
C ASP A 44 13.15 -7.94 -0.31
N ILE A 45 12.08 -7.33 0.21
CA ILE A 45 12.15 -6.35 1.29
C ILE A 45 12.33 -7.08 2.63
N ARG A 46 13.32 -6.64 3.42
CA ARG A 46 13.60 -7.13 4.78
C ARG A 46 13.34 -6.06 5.84
N PRO A 47 12.12 -5.94 6.38
CA PRO A 47 11.76 -4.90 7.36
C PRO A 47 12.66 -4.87 8.59
N GLU A 48 13.18 -6.02 9.01
CA GLU A 48 14.13 -6.18 10.11
C GLU A 48 15.47 -5.46 9.88
N THR A 49 15.78 -5.11 8.63
CA THR A 49 16.99 -4.38 8.26
C THR A 49 16.80 -2.87 8.12
N PHE A 50 15.59 -2.35 8.36
CA PHE A 50 15.31 -0.93 8.22
C PHE A 50 16.07 -0.08 9.23
N SER A 51 16.53 1.10 8.77
CA SER A 51 17.25 2.04 9.63
C SER A 51 16.34 2.60 10.72
N ARG A 52 16.94 2.94 11.87
CA ARG A 52 16.20 3.62 12.96
C ARG A 52 15.55 4.93 12.50
N ALA A 53 16.18 5.65 11.58
CA ALA A 53 15.62 6.86 11.00
C ALA A 53 14.34 6.57 10.20
N TYR A 54 14.33 5.51 9.40
CA TYR A 54 13.16 5.09 8.63
C TYR A 54 12.00 4.67 9.54
N LEU A 55 12.26 3.81 10.53
CA LEU A 55 11.24 3.33 11.47
C LEU A 55 10.59 4.48 12.26
N ARG A 56 11.34 5.56 12.53
CA ARG A 56 10.80 6.75 13.20
C ARG A 56 9.85 7.54 12.30
N MET A 57 10.03 7.50 10.98
CA MET A 57 9.15 8.14 10.00
C MET A 57 7.96 7.26 9.60
N SER A 58 8.09 5.95 9.73
CA SER A 58 7.08 4.96 9.35
C SER A 58 6.90 3.95 10.50
N PRO A 59 6.24 4.35 11.61
CA PRO A 59 6.01 3.45 12.73
C PRO A 59 5.11 2.28 12.32
N PRO A 60 5.26 1.11 12.98
CA PRO A 60 4.34 -0.01 12.76
C PRO A 60 2.91 0.43 13.08
N LEU A 61 1.99 0.07 12.17
CA LEU A 61 0.56 0.35 12.31
C LEU A 61 -0.07 -0.67 13.28
N SER A 62 -1.10 -0.25 14.02
CA SER A 62 -1.82 -1.15 14.93
C SER A 62 -2.62 -2.19 14.16
N ASP A 63 -2.94 -3.32 14.81
CA ASP A 63 -3.76 -4.38 14.21
C ASP A 63 -5.12 -3.88 13.71
N SER A 64 -5.68 -2.84 14.34
CA SER A 64 -6.94 -2.21 13.93
C SER A 64 -6.87 -1.41 12.63
N TYR A 65 -5.66 -1.19 12.08
CA TYR A 65 -5.47 -0.49 10.80
C TYR A 65 -5.68 -1.42 9.60
N TRP A 66 -5.51 -2.73 9.78
CA TRP A 66 -5.59 -3.76 8.75
C TRP A 66 -6.98 -4.42 8.72
#